data_AF-A0A2C5XFR4-F1
#
_entry.id   AF-A0A2C5XFR4-F1
#
_cell.length_a   1.000
_cell.length_b   1.000
_cell.length_c   1.000
_cell.angle_alpha   90.00
_cell.angle_beta   90.00
_cell.angle_gamma   90.00
#
_symmetry.space_group_name_H-M   'P 1'
#
loop_
_entity.id
_entity.type
_entity.pdbx_description
1 polymer ?
#
loop_
_entity_poly.entity_id
_entity_poly.type
_entity_poly.pdbx_seq_one_letter_code
_entity_poly.pdbx_strand_id
1 'polypeptide(L)'
;MSVYESRRLRLPASDAILAKQDDFEPVFIDVFIHAILASSKTLSLVQNTFFLEQEFRKSTYELRQRGMQFVVKSVQVIVQPEWAAGRDNAGMRETLYQGDNRDVNFYILLTKHLSPNPEQIRPLDPYINTYCSPPFDSLAWKRVSYGERNQDGCIYMPFVKSANTDFASIALTHWLGLCLEDACDKRLDEYSNGEIHHKLAMSRFVPTSRELTKPITLIRVHKKQQNICQSMPCYRELEHLLEDNLGIYCQFYQQTASLKRNAGVYFRNATFPFVPSCGTFSRSGWRILFKDYLNVCNCVVNYHSAPPMTRTMDIFADADDQLPIYIDVFIHAISASRYGPMAKKFYNESGLENEFAQVARFYQEANIIFRLKSIDLTINSVWAKGNDSANMRQSLYAGGTRDLNLYYLEAPSLEHAISTVNATLVFCTFPFSSWWAYLSANEPEHDGCLVSMNSTPGLLATAMQYWIGVHMPVLRLCKEPQCGPKFDSIETAMMRRLLALNRFVPLTTKWARLRLLASKGI
;
A
#
# COMPACT_ATOMS: atom_id res chain seq x y z
N MET A 1 32.38 21.47 -25.06
CA MET A 1 31.88 20.09 -24.99
C MET A 1 32.73 19.32 -24.00
N SER A 2 32.21 19.11 -22.79
CA SER A 2 32.76 18.16 -21.82
C SER A 2 31.56 17.55 -21.12
N VAL A 3 31.24 16.32 -21.50
CA VAL A 3 30.14 15.51 -20.94
C VAL A 3 30.72 14.79 -19.73
N TYR A 4 30.77 15.47 -18.59
CA TYR A 4 31.08 14.88 -17.29
C TYR A 4 30.34 15.67 -16.20
N GLU A 5 29.02 15.54 -16.19
CA GLU A 5 28.20 16.07 -15.11
C GLU A 5 27.02 15.15 -14.85
N SER A 6 26.72 14.93 -13.56
CA SER A 6 25.63 14.10 -13.02
C SER A 6 25.90 12.59 -12.86
N ARG A 7 26.96 12.20 -12.15
CA ARG A 7 26.82 11.13 -11.14
C ARG A 7 26.28 11.77 -9.86
N ARG A 8 24.95 11.96 -9.82
CA ARG A 8 24.26 12.37 -8.59
C ARG A 8 24.62 11.40 -7.46
N LEU A 9 24.94 11.96 -6.31
CA LEU A 9 25.22 11.26 -5.06
C LEU A 9 24.16 10.18 -4.83
N ARG A 10 24.57 8.91 -4.86
CA ARG A 10 23.81 7.86 -4.17
C ARG A 10 23.92 8.17 -2.67
N LEU A 11 22.78 8.25 -1.99
CA LEU A 11 22.72 8.55 -0.57
C LEU A 11 23.50 7.46 0.21
N PRO A 12 24.50 7.83 1.03
CA PRO A 12 25.31 6.87 1.79
C PRO A 12 24.50 6.05 2.81
N ALA A 13 23.26 6.45 3.12
CA ALA A 13 22.33 5.69 3.96
C ALA A 13 21.85 4.39 3.30
N SER A 14 21.76 4.34 1.96
CA SER A 14 21.38 3.11 1.24
C SER A 14 22.42 2.01 1.47
N ASP A 15 23.69 2.25 1.19
CA ASP A 15 24.74 1.22 1.33
C ASP A 15 24.90 0.70 2.77
N ALA A 16 24.64 1.53 3.80
CA ALA A 16 24.74 1.13 5.21
C ALA A 16 23.53 0.33 5.73
N ILE A 17 22.32 0.63 5.24
CA ILE A 17 21.12 -0.21 5.44
C ILE A 17 21.30 -1.55 4.75
N LEU A 18 21.94 -1.53 3.57
CA LEU A 18 22.16 -2.70 2.72
C LEU A 18 23.23 -3.64 3.26
N ALA A 19 24.34 -3.11 3.79
CA ALA A 19 25.42 -3.90 4.42
C ALA A 19 25.02 -4.56 5.76
N LYS A 20 23.82 -4.27 6.27
CA LYS A 20 23.29 -4.85 7.52
C LYS A 20 22.21 -5.90 7.30
N GLN A 21 21.78 -6.09 6.06
CA GLN A 21 20.95 -7.24 5.69
C GLN A 21 21.78 -8.53 5.50
N ASP A 22 23.11 -8.46 5.68
CA ASP A 22 24.04 -9.57 5.48
C ASP A 22 23.84 -10.74 6.49
N ASP A 23 23.12 -10.53 7.60
CA ASP A 23 22.68 -11.60 8.53
C ASP A 23 21.30 -12.21 8.18
N PHE A 24 20.73 -11.85 7.03
CA PHE A 24 19.53 -12.42 6.40
C PHE A 24 18.34 -12.68 7.33
N GLU A 25 17.89 -11.66 8.07
CA GLU A 25 16.49 -11.68 8.51
C GLU A 25 15.58 -11.81 7.28
N PRO A 26 14.49 -12.59 7.37
CA PRO A 26 13.58 -12.71 6.26
C PRO A 26 13.00 -11.35 5.86
N VAL A 27 13.07 -11.00 4.58
CA VAL A 27 12.49 -9.75 4.07
C VAL A 27 10.99 -9.95 3.90
N PHE A 28 10.19 -9.24 4.69
CA PHE A 28 8.74 -9.33 4.61
C PHE A 28 8.20 -8.37 3.55
N ILE A 29 7.40 -8.90 2.64
CA ILE A 29 6.75 -8.15 1.55
C ILE A 29 5.25 -8.39 1.69
N ASP A 30 4.47 -7.32 1.84
CA ASP A 30 3.03 -7.46 1.87
C ASP A 30 2.47 -7.65 0.46
N VAL A 31 1.42 -8.46 0.36
CA VAL A 31 0.85 -8.84 -0.93
C VAL A 31 -0.65 -8.62 -0.94
N PHE A 32 -1.13 -7.97 -1.99
CA PHE A 32 -2.54 -7.77 -2.28
C PHE A 32 -2.89 -8.54 -3.55
N ILE A 33 -3.63 -9.64 -3.42
CA ILE A 33 -3.99 -10.50 -4.55
C ILE A 33 -5.35 -10.06 -5.09
N HIS A 34 -5.41 -9.80 -6.39
CA HIS A 34 -6.61 -9.36 -7.09
C HIS A 34 -6.95 -10.36 -8.20
N ALA A 35 -7.91 -11.25 -7.95
CA ALA A 35 -8.39 -12.23 -8.93
C ALA A 35 -9.49 -11.63 -9.82
N ILE A 36 -9.18 -11.48 -11.11
CA ILE A 36 -10.04 -10.82 -12.10
C ILE A 36 -10.72 -11.86 -12.97
N LEU A 37 -12.05 -11.87 -12.93
CA LEU A 37 -12.92 -12.86 -13.57
C LEU A 37 -13.69 -12.28 -14.73
N ALA A 38 -13.74 -13.02 -15.83
CA ALA A 38 -14.54 -12.63 -17.00
C ALA A 38 -16.05 -12.75 -16.77
N SER A 39 -16.48 -13.60 -15.83
CA SER A 39 -17.88 -13.75 -15.47
C SER A 39 -18.04 -14.41 -14.11
N SER A 40 -19.20 -14.20 -13.47
CA SER A 40 -19.56 -14.88 -12.22
C SER A 40 -19.66 -16.40 -12.36
N LYS A 41 -19.82 -16.95 -13.59
CA LYS A 41 -19.81 -18.40 -13.82
C LYS A 41 -18.44 -19.02 -13.55
N THR A 42 -17.38 -18.22 -13.66
CA THR A 42 -16.00 -18.64 -13.38
C THR A 42 -15.69 -18.60 -11.88
N LEU A 43 -16.59 -18.05 -11.06
CA LEU A 43 -16.41 -17.90 -9.61
C LEU A 43 -16.20 -19.25 -8.91
N SER A 44 -16.77 -20.34 -9.43
CA SER A 44 -16.54 -21.68 -8.88
C SER A 44 -15.08 -22.11 -8.90
N LEU A 45 -14.23 -21.52 -9.77
CA LEU A 45 -12.79 -21.75 -9.77
C LEU A 45 -12.06 -21.02 -8.64
N VAL A 46 -12.72 -20.05 -7.99
CA VAL A 46 -12.12 -19.10 -7.04
C VAL A 46 -12.82 -19.13 -5.68
N GLN A 47 -13.86 -19.96 -5.52
CA GLN A 47 -14.53 -20.17 -4.24
C GLN A 47 -13.56 -20.63 -3.15
N ASN A 48 -12.44 -21.23 -3.54
CA ASN A 48 -11.35 -21.50 -2.64
C ASN A 48 -10.24 -20.45 -2.82
N THR A 49 -10.24 -19.41 -1.97
CA THR A 49 -9.17 -18.39 -1.93
C THR A 49 -7.79 -19.01 -1.73
N PHE A 50 -7.72 -20.18 -1.10
CA PHE A 50 -6.51 -20.98 -0.96
C PHE A 50 -5.85 -21.30 -2.31
N PHE A 51 -6.63 -21.53 -3.37
CA PHE A 51 -6.09 -21.77 -4.70
C PHE A 51 -5.29 -20.56 -5.20
N LEU A 52 -5.81 -19.35 -5.03
CA LEU A 52 -5.12 -18.12 -5.45
C LEU A 52 -3.84 -17.89 -4.65
N GLU A 53 -3.91 -18.10 -3.33
CA GLU A 53 -2.71 -18.03 -2.49
C GLU A 53 -1.68 -19.10 -2.87
N GLN A 54 -2.12 -20.32 -3.20
CA GLN A 54 -1.22 -21.38 -3.63
C GLN A 54 -0.53 -21.04 -4.95
N GLU A 55 -1.27 -20.56 -5.95
CA GLU A 55 -0.69 -20.12 -7.21
C GLU A 55 0.31 -18.98 -7.00
N PHE A 56 -0.02 -18.01 -6.14
CA PHE A 56 0.91 -16.96 -5.75
C PHE A 56 2.15 -17.51 -5.02
N ARG A 57 1.98 -18.40 -4.03
CA ARG A 57 3.09 -19.05 -3.31
C ARG A 57 3.99 -19.87 -4.23
N LYS A 58 3.41 -20.49 -5.25
CA LYS A 58 4.14 -21.22 -6.29
C LYS A 58 4.97 -20.25 -7.15
N SER A 59 4.37 -19.14 -7.58
CA SER A 59 5.08 -18.11 -8.37
C SER A 59 6.23 -17.43 -7.62
N THR A 60 6.15 -17.38 -6.29
CA THR A 60 7.17 -16.77 -5.41
C THR A 60 8.12 -17.79 -4.77
N TYR A 61 7.99 -19.08 -5.08
CA TYR A 61 8.71 -20.15 -4.37
C TYR A 61 10.23 -19.92 -4.34
N GLU A 62 10.83 -19.62 -5.48
CA GLU A 62 12.27 -19.35 -5.58
C GLU A 62 12.69 -18.16 -4.71
N LEU A 63 11.93 -17.06 -4.72
CA LEU A 63 12.21 -15.88 -3.89
C LEU A 63 12.11 -16.20 -2.39
N ARG A 64 11.19 -17.09 -2.01
CA ARG A 64 11.07 -17.54 -0.63
C ARG A 64 12.26 -18.37 -0.15
N GLN A 65 12.83 -19.21 -1.02
CA GLN A 65 14.08 -19.93 -0.74
C GLN A 65 15.26 -18.98 -0.55
N ARG A 66 15.14 -17.74 -1.04
CA ARG A 66 16.14 -16.66 -0.95
C ARG A 66 15.87 -15.70 0.22
N GLY A 67 15.04 -16.11 1.18
CA GLY A 67 14.78 -15.35 2.41
C GLY A 67 13.70 -14.26 2.29
N MET A 68 12.92 -14.20 1.20
CA MET A 68 11.76 -13.31 1.14
C MET A 68 10.51 -13.99 1.70
N GLN A 69 9.76 -13.31 2.56
CA GLN A 69 8.51 -13.78 3.13
C GLN A 69 7.36 -12.90 2.64
N PHE A 70 6.51 -13.48 1.79
CA PHE A 70 5.36 -12.77 1.27
C PHE A 70 4.16 -12.96 2.22
N VAL A 71 3.65 -11.85 2.76
CA VAL A 71 2.51 -11.83 3.68
C VAL A 71 1.28 -11.35 2.92
N VAL A 72 0.39 -12.29 2.59
CA VAL A 72 -0.87 -11.94 1.91
C VAL A 72 -1.75 -11.15 2.87
N LYS A 73 -2.00 -9.89 2.55
CA LYS A 73 -2.84 -8.97 3.34
C LYS A 73 -4.29 -8.99 2.92
N SER A 74 -4.56 -9.19 1.63
CA SER A 74 -5.93 -9.36 1.15
C SER A 74 -5.97 -10.19 -0.12
N VAL A 75 -7.08 -10.88 -0.31
CA VAL A 75 -7.44 -11.56 -1.56
C VAL A 75 -8.79 -11.02 -1.99
N GLN A 76 -8.85 -10.44 -3.19
CA GLN A 76 -10.07 -9.87 -3.74
C GLN A 76 -10.47 -10.59 -5.01
N VAL A 77 -11.78 -10.80 -5.17
CA VAL A 77 -12.34 -11.42 -6.37
C VAL A 77 -13.23 -10.40 -7.08
N ILE A 78 -12.88 -10.08 -8.31
CA ILE A 78 -13.45 -8.96 -9.06
C ILE A 78 -13.97 -9.49 -10.38
N VAL A 79 -15.24 -9.26 -10.68
CA VAL A 79 -15.84 -9.66 -11.96
C VAL A 79 -15.86 -8.46 -12.90
N GLN A 80 -14.85 -8.38 -13.77
CA GLN A 80 -14.71 -7.32 -14.76
C GLN A 80 -14.23 -7.97 -16.08
N PRO A 81 -15.14 -8.15 -17.08
CA PRO A 81 -14.82 -8.86 -18.32
C PRO A 81 -13.73 -8.23 -19.19
N GLU A 82 -13.65 -6.90 -19.22
CA GLU A 82 -12.64 -6.15 -19.98
C GLU A 82 -11.25 -6.39 -19.38
N TRP A 83 -11.09 -6.18 -18.07
CA TRP A 83 -9.84 -6.41 -17.35
C TRP A 83 -9.44 -7.88 -17.37
N ALA A 84 -10.40 -8.80 -17.20
CA ALA A 84 -10.13 -10.23 -17.30
C ALA A 84 -9.63 -10.63 -18.69
N ALA A 85 -10.07 -9.95 -19.75
CA ALA A 85 -9.54 -10.12 -21.12
C ALA A 85 -8.20 -9.40 -21.34
N GLY A 86 -7.60 -8.85 -20.27
CA GLY A 86 -6.38 -8.06 -20.28
C GLY A 86 -6.57 -6.62 -20.77
N ARG A 87 -7.78 -6.16 -21.06
CA ARG A 87 -8.02 -4.80 -21.55
C ARG A 87 -7.97 -3.80 -20.41
N ASP A 88 -7.49 -2.58 -20.68
CA ASP A 88 -7.40 -1.50 -19.69
C ASP A 88 -6.62 -1.89 -18.42
N ASN A 89 -5.49 -2.60 -18.60
CA ASN A 89 -4.62 -2.97 -17.48
C ASN A 89 -4.07 -1.76 -16.72
N ALA A 90 -3.97 -0.59 -17.36
CA ALA A 90 -3.61 0.67 -16.71
C ALA A 90 -4.69 1.09 -15.70
N GLY A 91 -5.94 1.23 -16.14
CA GLY A 91 -7.06 1.61 -15.27
C GLY A 91 -7.35 0.57 -14.19
N MET A 92 -7.22 -0.72 -14.50
CA MET A 92 -7.30 -1.81 -13.51
C MET A 92 -6.29 -1.61 -12.37
N ARG A 93 -5.00 -1.49 -12.70
CA ARG A 93 -3.95 -1.35 -11.68
C ARG A 93 -4.13 -0.08 -10.88
N GLU A 94 -4.38 1.04 -11.54
CA GLU A 94 -4.67 2.32 -10.87
C GLU A 94 -5.85 2.23 -9.89
N THR A 95 -6.92 1.53 -10.27
CA THR A 95 -8.14 1.42 -9.44
C THR A 95 -7.95 0.49 -8.26
N LEU A 96 -7.20 -0.60 -8.45
CA LEU A 96 -7.09 -1.69 -7.49
C LEU A 96 -5.83 -1.62 -6.62
N TYR A 97 -4.87 -0.77 -6.97
CA TYR A 97 -3.62 -0.61 -6.24
C TYR A 97 -3.85 -0.37 -4.74
N GLN A 98 -3.14 -1.14 -3.92
CA GLN A 98 -3.12 -1.02 -2.47
C GLN A 98 -1.68 -0.97 -1.97
N GLY A 99 -1.49 -0.42 -0.77
CA GLY A 99 -0.16 -0.38 -0.16
C GLY A 99 0.75 0.70 -0.72
N ASP A 100 2.06 0.52 -0.52
CA ASP A 100 3.12 1.38 -1.04
C ASP A 100 4.05 0.66 -2.03
N ASN A 101 5.13 1.32 -2.44
CA ASN A 101 6.05 0.81 -3.46
C ASN A 101 6.84 -0.44 -3.03
N ARG A 102 6.78 -0.85 -1.76
CA ARG A 102 7.37 -2.09 -1.24
C ARG A 102 6.39 -3.26 -1.28
N ASP A 103 5.11 -2.97 -1.43
CA ASP A 103 4.06 -3.97 -1.43
C ASP A 103 3.80 -4.47 -2.85
N VAL A 104 3.48 -5.76 -2.97
CA VAL A 104 3.18 -6.36 -4.27
C VAL A 104 1.67 -6.40 -4.47
N ASN A 105 1.18 -5.68 -5.47
CA ASN A 105 -0.16 -5.92 -6.00
C ASN A 105 -0.08 -7.02 -7.08
N PHE A 106 -0.75 -8.15 -6.86
CA PHE A 106 -0.68 -9.31 -7.73
C PHE A 106 -2.04 -9.56 -8.40
N TYR A 107 -2.19 -9.15 -9.65
CA TYR A 107 -3.41 -9.22 -10.45
C TYR A 107 -3.45 -10.55 -11.22
N ILE A 108 -4.36 -11.46 -10.86
CA ILE A 108 -4.50 -12.76 -11.50
C ILE A 108 -5.68 -12.71 -12.48
N LEU A 109 -5.41 -12.74 -13.78
CA LEU A 109 -6.47 -12.76 -14.80
C LEU A 109 -6.91 -14.20 -15.05
N LEU A 110 -8.10 -14.54 -14.55
CA LEU A 110 -8.68 -15.88 -14.64
C LEU A 110 -9.52 -16.01 -15.91
N THR A 111 -8.84 -15.92 -17.06
CA THR A 111 -9.42 -16.12 -18.40
C THR A 111 -8.66 -17.19 -19.18
N LYS A 112 -9.32 -17.77 -20.18
CA LYS A 112 -8.70 -18.67 -21.17
C LYS A 112 -8.23 -17.93 -22.42
N HIS A 113 -8.76 -16.73 -22.65
CA HIS A 113 -8.53 -15.96 -23.86
C HIS A 113 -8.26 -14.49 -23.50
N LEU A 114 -7.09 -14.00 -23.89
CA LEU A 114 -6.78 -12.58 -23.92
C LEU A 114 -7.44 -11.91 -25.12
N SER A 115 -7.53 -10.57 -25.08
CA SER A 115 -7.84 -9.81 -26.29
C SER A 115 -6.82 -10.15 -27.39
N PRO A 116 -7.26 -10.43 -28.62
CA PRO A 116 -6.35 -10.74 -29.73
C PRO A 116 -5.52 -9.53 -30.18
N ASN A 117 -5.86 -8.32 -29.71
CA ASN A 117 -5.13 -7.10 -30.01
C ASN A 117 -4.04 -6.85 -28.94
N PRO A 118 -2.74 -6.99 -29.27
CA PRO A 118 -1.64 -6.80 -28.33
C PRO A 118 -1.63 -5.42 -27.66
N GLU A 119 -2.06 -4.37 -28.38
CA GLU A 119 -2.10 -3.02 -27.85
C GLU A 119 -3.12 -2.86 -26.72
N GLN A 120 -4.22 -3.64 -26.77
CA GLN A 120 -5.24 -3.58 -25.73
C GLN A 120 -4.80 -4.28 -24.44
N ILE A 121 -3.89 -5.25 -24.54
CA ILE A 121 -3.41 -6.00 -23.37
C ILE A 121 -2.16 -5.42 -22.74
N ARG A 122 -1.58 -4.34 -23.30
CA ARG A 122 -0.42 -3.69 -22.70
C ARG A 122 -0.68 -3.29 -21.24
N PRO A 123 0.29 -3.49 -20.33
CA PRO A 123 1.68 -3.86 -20.61
C PRO A 123 1.94 -5.38 -20.61
N LEU A 124 0.91 -6.22 -20.62
CA LEU A 124 1.05 -7.67 -20.61
C LEU A 124 1.66 -8.18 -21.92
N ASP A 125 2.68 -9.04 -21.81
CA ASP A 125 3.26 -9.74 -22.95
C ASP A 125 2.38 -10.96 -23.30
N PRO A 126 1.85 -11.08 -24.55
CA PRO A 126 0.98 -12.19 -24.95
C PRO A 126 1.67 -13.56 -24.99
N TYR A 127 3.00 -13.62 -25.09
CA TYR A 127 3.76 -14.87 -25.14
C TYR A 127 4.01 -15.40 -23.73
N ILE A 128 4.40 -14.49 -22.82
CA ILE A 128 4.79 -14.79 -21.44
C ILE A 128 3.56 -14.83 -20.53
N ASN A 129 2.49 -14.12 -20.89
CA ASN A 129 1.24 -13.96 -20.13
C ASN A 129 1.45 -13.49 -18.68
N THR A 130 2.59 -12.85 -18.44
CA THR A 130 2.93 -12.26 -17.15
C THR A 130 3.62 -10.93 -17.42
N TYR A 131 3.35 -9.97 -16.56
CA TYR A 131 4.03 -8.68 -16.56
C TYR A 131 4.21 -8.25 -15.11
N CYS A 132 5.33 -7.64 -14.80
CA CYS A 132 5.48 -6.90 -13.56
C CYS A 132 6.10 -5.55 -13.85
N SER A 133 5.60 -4.51 -13.19
CA SER A 133 6.21 -3.19 -13.28
C SER A 133 7.61 -3.20 -12.69
N PRO A 134 8.61 -2.65 -13.39
CA PRO A 134 9.92 -2.43 -12.78
C PRO A 134 9.81 -1.36 -11.68
N PRO A 135 10.78 -1.26 -10.76
CA PRO A 135 10.78 -0.22 -9.76
C PRO A 135 10.77 1.17 -10.36
N PHE A 136 10.13 2.10 -9.66
CA PHE A 136 10.10 3.50 -10.05
C PHE A 136 11.51 4.06 -10.25
N ASP A 137 11.65 4.94 -11.24
CA ASP A 137 12.92 5.60 -11.61
C ASP A 137 14.04 4.70 -12.16
N SER A 138 13.81 3.37 -12.23
CA SER A 138 14.68 2.46 -12.99
C SER A 138 14.72 2.86 -14.47
N LEU A 139 15.80 2.48 -15.16
CA LEU A 139 15.92 2.71 -16.60
C LEU A 139 14.79 2.03 -17.37
N ALA A 140 14.42 0.81 -16.97
CA ALA A 140 13.28 0.09 -17.50
C ALA A 140 11.95 0.87 -17.32
N TRP A 141 11.70 1.43 -16.13
CA TRP A 141 10.49 2.25 -15.91
C TRP A 141 10.43 3.47 -16.83
N LYS A 142 11.57 4.18 -16.99
CA LYS A 142 11.65 5.41 -17.80
C LYS A 142 11.46 5.18 -19.30
N ARG A 143 11.92 4.04 -19.83
CA ARG A 143 11.85 3.74 -21.28
C ARG A 143 10.44 3.46 -21.77
N VAL A 144 9.66 2.71 -21.01
CA VAL A 144 8.40 2.18 -21.53
C VAL A 144 7.26 3.19 -21.48
N SER A 145 7.51 4.44 -21.10
CA SER A 145 6.48 5.48 -20.95
C SER A 145 5.29 4.97 -20.12
N TYR A 146 5.57 4.14 -19.10
CA TYR A 146 4.55 3.66 -18.20
C TYR A 146 3.88 4.89 -17.57
N GLY A 147 2.55 4.80 -17.44
CA GLY A 147 1.73 5.87 -16.90
C GLY A 147 2.07 6.18 -15.44
N GLU A 148 1.12 6.79 -14.76
CA GLU A 148 1.28 7.29 -13.40
C GLU A 148 1.71 6.19 -12.40
N ARG A 149 2.34 6.58 -11.28
CA ARG A 149 2.96 5.63 -10.32
C ARG A 149 1.99 4.65 -9.66
N ASN A 150 0.69 4.92 -9.72
CA ASN A 150 -0.37 4.03 -9.21
C ASN A 150 -0.56 2.75 -10.05
N GLN A 151 0.33 2.46 -11.01
CA GLN A 151 0.28 1.28 -11.86
C GLN A 151 1.24 0.15 -11.41
N ASP A 152 1.80 0.19 -10.19
CA ASP A 152 2.75 -0.85 -9.76
C ASP A 152 2.07 -2.18 -9.38
N GLY A 153 2.80 -3.28 -9.60
CA GLY A 153 2.38 -4.65 -9.36
C GLY A 153 2.62 -5.60 -10.54
N CYS A 154 2.14 -6.82 -10.40
CA CYS A 154 2.33 -7.93 -11.32
C CYS A 154 0.99 -8.43 -11.86
N ILE A 155 0.84 -8.53 -13.18
CA ILE A 155 -0.29 -9.16 -13.86
C ILE A 155 0.13 -10.59 -14.24
N TYR A 156 -0.66 -11.59 -13.87
CA TYR A 156 -0.35 -13.00 -14.06
C TYR A 156 -1.56 -13.76 -14.61
N MET A 157 -1.31 -14.74 -15.50
CA MET A 157 -2.35 -15.57 -16.11
C MET A 157 -2.03 -17.06 -16.02
N PRO A 158 -2.64 -17.81 -15.09
CA PRO A 158 -2.27 -19.21 -14.85
C PRO A 158 -2.77 -20.19 -15.93
N PHE A 159 -3.79 -19.84 -16.72
CA PHE A 159 -4.49 -20.82 -17.58
C PHE A 159 -4.10 -20.81 -19.06
N VAL A 160 -3.11 -20.01 -19.46
CA VAL A 160 -2.63 -20.01 -20.85
C VAL A 160 -1.48 -21.03 -20.95
N LYS A 161 -1.65 -22.04 -21.82
CA LYS A 161 -0.82 -23.26 -21.92
C LYS A 161 0.70 -23.06 -22.10
N SER A 162 1.19 -21.84 -22.32
CA SER A 162 2.61 -21.51 -22.43
C SER A 162 3.24 -20.96 -21.16
N ALA A 163 2.46 -20.72 -20.09
CA ALA A 163 2.98 -20.17 -18.83
C ALA A 163 3.77 -21.24 -18.07
N ASN A 164 5.01 -21.48 -18.50
CA ASN A 164 6.01 -22.15 -17.69
C ASN A 164 6.12 -21.37 -16.38
N THR A 165 6.08 -22.03 -15.23
CA THR A 165 6.09 -21.39 -13.90
C THR A 165 7.31 -20.47 -13.71
N ASP A 166 8.37 -20.75 -14.46
CA ASP A 166 9.59 -19.96 -14.56
C ASP A 166 9.33 -18.51 -15.02
N PHE A 167 8.27 -18.24 -15.79
CA PHE A 167 8.00 -16.89 -16.27
C PHE A 167 7.45 -15.96 -15.18
N ALA A 168 6.75 -16.51 -14.18
CA ALA A 168 6.26 -15.70 -13.08
C ALA A 168 7.39 -15.26 -12.15
N SER A 169 8.37 -16.14 -11.92
CA SER A 169 9.58 -15.78 -11.16
C SER A 169 10.43 -14.76 -11.92
N ILE A 170 10.59 -14.90 -13.25
CA ILE A 170 11.26 -13.90 -14.11
C ILE A 170 10.52 -12.56 -14.09
N ALA A 171 9.19 -12.54 -14.15
CA ALA A 171 8.46 -11.28 -14.06
C ALA A 171 8.67 -10.62 -12.68
N LEU A 172 8.67 -11.40 -11.60
CA LEU A 172 8.97 -10.85 -10.27
C LEU A 172 10.40 -10.30 -10.16
N THR A 173 11.38 -10.79 -10.93
CA THR A 173 12.72 -10.18 -10.97
C THR A 173 12.71 -8.79 -11.61
N HIS A 174 11.82 -8.54 -12.59
CA HIS A 174 11.53 -7.18 -13.06
C HIS A 174 11.02 -6.32 -11.90
N TRP A 175 10.03 -6.81 -11.14
CA TRP A 175 9.48 -6.06 -10.00
C TRP A 175 10.54 -5.69 -8.96
N LEU A 176 11.47 -6.61 -8.68
CA LEU A 176 12.58 -6.40 -7.75
C LEU A 176 13.67 -5.45 -8.26
N GLY A 177 13.63 -5.04 -9.53
CA GLY A 177 14.66 -4.19 -10.13
C GLY A 177 15.98 -4.89 -10.45
N LEU A 178 15.94 -6.21 -10.59
CA LEU A 178 17.11 -7.01 -10.95
C LEU A 178 17.50 -6.87 -12.43
N CYS A 179 16.55 -6.40 -13.25
CA CYS A 179 16.70 -6.29 -14.69
C CYS A 179 17.00 -4.83 -15.05
N LEU A 180 18.08 -4.62 -15.80
CA LEU A 180 18.57 -3.29 -16.15
C LEU A 180 17.80 -2.68 -17.34
N GLU A 181 17.18 -3.53 -18.17
CA GLU A 181 16.48 -3.17 -19.39
C GLU A 181 15.16 -3.96 -19.56
N ASP A 182 14.66 -4.03 -20.80
CA ASP A 182 13.42 -4.74 -21.15
C ASP A 182 13.55 -6.27 -21.10
N ALA A 183 14.79 -6.79 -20.94
CA ALA A 183 15.09 -8.20 -20.79
C ALA A 183 15.85 -8.48 -19.49
N CYS A 184 15.44 -9.52 -18.78
CA CYS A 184 16.24 -10.14 -17.72
C CYS A 184 17.13 -11.20 -18.35
N ASP A 185 18.38 -10.85 -18.65
CA ASP A 185 19.33 -11.79 -19.24
C ASP A 185 19.78 -12.90 -18.27
N LYS A 186 19.57 -12.69 -16.96
CA LYS A 186 19.96 -13.61 -15.89
C LYS A 186 18.75 -14.25 -15.24
N ARG A 187 18.85 -15.55 -14.99
CA ARG A 187 17.88 -16.27 -14.16
C ARG A 187 18.06 -15.89 -12.69
N LEU A 188 17.01 -16.04 -11.90
CA LEU A 188 17.02 -15.67 -10.48
C LEU A 188 18.10 -16.42 -9.67
N ASP A 189 18.43 -17.65 -10.07
CA ASP A 189 19.46 -18.48 -9.44
C ASP A 189 20.89 -17.98 -9.67
N GLU A 190 21.10 -17.13 -10.68
CA GLU A 190 22.38 -16.49 -10.96
C GLU A 190 22.67 -15.28 -10.06
N TYR A 191 21.67 -14.78 -9.32
CA TYR A 191 21.85 -13.71 -8.36
C TYR A 191 22.11 -14.30 -6.97
N SER A 192 23.10 -13.74 -6.27
CA SER A 192 23.29 -14.03 -4.85
C SER A 192 22.14 -13.47 -4.00
N ASN A 193 21.86 -14.06 -2.84
CA ASN A 193 20.82 -13.55 -1.93
C ASN A 193 21.08 -12.08 -1.57
N GLY A 194 22.34 -11.73 -1.32
CA GLY A 194 22.77 -10.37 -1.02
C GLY A 194 22.49 -9.40 -2.18
N GLU A 195 22.75 -9.78 -3.44
CA GLU A 195 22.39 -8.94 -4.59
C GLU A 195 20.88 -8.71 -4.70
N ILE A 196 20.07 -9.75 -4.45
CA ILE A 196 18.61 -9.64 -4.52
C ILE A 196 18.10 -8.68 -3.44
N HIS A 197 18.54 -8.87 -2.19
CA HIS A 197 18.16 -8.03 -1.06
C HIS A 197 18.63 -6.59 -1.27
N HIS A 198 19.87 -6.41 -1.74
CA HIS A 198 20.43 -5.09 -2.06
C HIS A 198 19.62 -4.35 -3.12
N LYS A 199 19.25 -5.03 -4.21
CA LYS A 199 18.46 -4.45 -5.30
C LYS A 199 17.04 -4.12 -4.87
N LEU A 200 16.41 -5.03 -4.13
CA LEU A 200 15.09 -4.80 -3.55
C LEU A 200 15.11 -3.58 -2.63
N ALA A 201 16.05 -3.50 -1.70
CA ALA A 201 16.10 -2.38 -0.77
C ALA A 201 16.44 -1.05 -1.44
N MET A 202 17.37 -1.01 -2.41
CA MET A 202 17.64 0.20 -3.19
C MET A 202 16.42 0.68 -4.00
N SER A 203 15.65 -0.24 -4.56
CA SER A 203 14.65 0.10 -5.57
C SER A 203 13.24 0.21 -5.02
N ARG A 204 12.97 -0.45 -3.89
CA ARG A 204 11.65 -0.54 -3.26
C ARG A 204 11.62 0.04 -1.86
N PHE A 205 12.66 -0.14 -1.04
CA PHE A 205 12.66 0.33 0.36
C PHE A 205 13.16 1.76 0.55
N VAL A 206 13.90 2.31 -0.42
CA VAL A 206 14.22 3.74 -0.43
C VAL A 206 13.00 4.51 -0.98
N PRO A 207 12.41 5.44 -0.21
CA PRO A 207 11.32 6.28 -0.72
C PRO A 207 11.76 7.02 -1.97
N THR A 208 10.94 7.00 -3.03
CA THR A 208 11.21 7.85 -4.19
C THR A 208 10.87 9.30 -3.85
N SER A 209 11.78 10.22 -4.14
CA SER A 209 11.62 11.66 -3.89
C SER A 209 10.27 12.19 -4.40
N ARG A 210 9.61 13.00 -3.56
CA ARG A 210 8.28 13.54 -3.83
C ARG A 210 8.19 14.50 -5.01
N GLU A 211 9.29 15.13 -5.42
CA GLU A 211 9.32 16.00 -6.61
C GLU A 211 8.87 15.27 -7.90
N LEU A 212 8.98 13.94 -7.90
CA LEU A 212 8.59 13.07 -9.01
C LEU A 212 7.17 12.47 -8.84
N THR A 213 6.51 12.66 -7.69
CA THR A 213 5.07 12.41 -7.45
C THR A 213 4.31 13.72 -7.40
N LYS A 214 3.98 14.28 -8.57
CA LYS A 214 3.08 15.44 -8.58
C LYS A 214 1.69 15.03 -8.04
N PRO A 215 1.13 15.75 -7.05
CA PRO A 215 -0.20 15.45 -6.46
C PRO A 215 -1.39 15.72 -7.40
N ILE A 216 -1.15 16.01 -8.67
CA ILE A 216 -2.18 16.40 -9.66
C ILE A 216 -3.04 15.20 -10.10
N THR A 217 -2.57 13.98 -9.90
CA THR A 217 -3.16 12.76 -10.47
C THR A 217 -4.29 12.17 -9.61
N LEU A 218 -4.12 12.12 -8.28
CA LEU A 218 -5.17 11.64 -7.36
C LEU A 218 -6.48 12.45 -7.43
N ILE A 219 -6.40 13.74 -7.78
CA ILE A 219 -7.57 14.64 -7.88
C ILE A 219 -8.34 14.41 -9.19
N ARG A 220 -7.69 13.96 -10.27
CA ARG A 220 -8.36 13.69 -11.56
C ARG A 220 -9.20 12.42 -11.52
N VAL A 221 -8.75 11.37 -10.84
CA VAL A 221 -9.48 10.10 -10.73
C VAL A 221 -10.78 10.29 -9.96
N HIS A 222 -10.75 11.03 -8.84
CA HIS A 222 -11.97 11.26 -8.05
C HIS A 222 -12.95 12.26 -8.67
N LYS A 223 -12.49 13.26 -9.44
CA LYS A 223 -13.41 14.17 -10.15
C LYS A 223 -13.98 13.59 -11.45
N LYS A 224 -13.40 12.51 -11.99
CA LYS A 224 -13.95 11.74 -13.12
C LYS A 224 -14.79 10.53 -12.72
N GLN A 225 -14.98 10.26 -11.42
CA GLN A 225 -15.98 9.29 -10.93
C GLN A 225 -17.40 9.83 -11.13
N GLN A 226 -17.80 10.03 -12.40
CA GLN A 226 -19.16 9.75 -12.80
C GLN A 226 -19.45 8.30 -12.40
N ASN A 227 -20.61 8.06 -11.81
CA ASN A 227 -21.07 6.73 -11.42
C ASN A 227 -20.73 5.75 -12.57
N ILE A 228 -19.83 4.79 -12.33
CA ILE A 228 -19.20 3.95 -13.37
C ILE A 228 -20.28 3.29 -14.24
N CYS A 229 -21.43 2.99 -13.64
CA CYS A 229 -22.57 2.41 -14.30
C CYS A 229 -23.24 3.36 -15.33
N GLN A 230 -23.13 4.69 -15.20
CA GLN A 230 -23.68 5.67 -16.15
C GLN A 230 -23.13 5.56 -17.57
N SER A 231 -21.92 5.01 -17.71
CA SER A 231 -21.32 4.76 -19.02
C SER A 231 -21.80 3.46 -19.69
N MET A 232 -22.53 2.60 -18.95
CA MET A 232 -22.99 1.33 -19.48
C MET A 232 -24.20 1.53 -20.41
N PRO A 233 -24.27 0.80 -21.54
CA PRO A 233 -25.47 0.75 -22.36
C PRO A 233 -26.67 0.36 -21.50
N CYS A 234 -27.82 0.99 -21.75
CA CYS A 234 -29.06 0.78 -21.01
C CYS A 234 -29.15 1.38 -19.60
N TYR A 235 -28.05 1.88 -19.02
CA TYR A 235 -28.09 2.37 -17.64
C TYR A 235 -29.06 3.53 -17.51
N ARG A 236 -28.93 4.53 -18.39
CA ARG A 236 -29.76 5.74 -18.39
C ARG A 236 -31.24 5.40 -18.63
N GLU A 237 -31.51 4.44 -19.51
CA GLU A 237 -32.86 3.97 -19.82
C GLU A 237 -33.49 3.29 -18.60
N LEU A 238 -32.75 2.40 -17.94
CA LEU A 238 -33.23 1.66 -16.78
C LEU A 238 -33.37 2.56 -15.56
N GLU A 239 -32.43 3.48 -15.34
CA GLU A 239 -32.51 4.52 -14.31
C GLU A 239 -33.72 5.43 -14.54
N HIS A 240 -34.03 5.77 -15.80
CA HIS A 240 -35.23 6.56 -16.10
C HIS A 240 -36.53 5.78 -15.85
N LEU A 241 -36.60 4.51 -16.27
CA LEU A 241 -37.83 3.70 -16.15
C LEU A 241 -38.10 3.22 -14.72
N LEU A 242 -37.05 3.00 -13.93
CA LEU A 242 -37.14 2.45 -12.59
C LEU A 242 -36.88 3.52 -11.51
N GLU A 243 -36.56 4.74 -11.93
CA GLU A 243 -36.24 5.87 -11.07
C GLU A 243 -35.20 5.46 -9.99
N ASP A 244 -35.38 5.92 -8.75
CA ASP A 244 -34.50 5.60 -7.61
C ASP A 244 -34.56 4.13 -7.18
N ASN A 245 -35.44 3.31 -7.78
CA ASN A 245 -35.63 1.91 -7.41
C ASN A 245 -34.79 0.94 -8.26
N LEU A 246 -33.92 1.44 -9.16
CA LEU A 246 -33.10 0.59 -10.02
C LEU A 246 -32.31 -0.47 -9.22
N GLY A 247 -31.70 -0.08 -8.09
CA GLY A 247 -30.97 -1.00 -7.22
C GLY A 247 -31.83 -2.11 -6.63
N ILE A 248 -33.03 -1.77 -6.12
CA ILE A 248 -33.98 -2.73 -5.54
C ILE A 248 -34.48 -3.70 -6.62
N TYR A 249 -34.81 -3.18 -7.81
CA TYR A 249 -35.24 -3.99 -8.94
C TYR A 249 -34.16 -4.99 -9.36
N CYS A 250 -32.91 -4.53 -9.41
CA CYS A 250 -31.78 -5.37 -9.77
C CYS A 250 -31.50 -6.47 -8.73
N GLN A 251 -31.65 -6.19 -7.44
CA GLN A 251 -31.54 -7.19 -6.36
C GLN A 251 -32.67 -8.23 -6.43
N PHE A 252 -33.92 -7.77 -6.58
CA PHE A 252 -35.08 -8.65 -6.70
C PHE A 252 -34.97 -9.58 -7.90
N TYR A 253 -34.51 -9.04 -9.05
CA TYR A 253 -34.37 -9.82 -10.27
C TYR A 253 -33.23 -10.83 -10.18
N GLN A 254 -32.12 -10.51 -9.52
CA GLN A 254 -31.05 -11.49 -9.23
C GLN A 254 -31.55 -12.67 -8.40
N GLN A 255 -32.49 -12.45 -7.47
CA GLN A 255 -33.01 -13.48 -6.58
C GLN A 255 -34.12 -14.33 -7.21
N THR A 256 -34.92 -13.76 -8.12
CA THR A 256 -36.15 -14.41 -8.64
C THR A 256 -36.05 -14.92 -10.07
N ALA A 257 -35.05 -14.52 -10.84
CA ALA A 257 -34.94 -14.89 -12.24
C ALA A 257 -34.45 -16.33 -12.46
N SER A 258 -35.39 -17.28 -12.46
CA SER A 258 -35.22 -18.64 -13.02
C SER A 258 -35.18 -18.65 -14.58
N LEU A 259 -34.94 -17.51 -15.20
CA LEU A 259 -35.44 -17.25 -16.55
C LEU A 259 -34.51 -17.71 -17.68
N LYS A 260 -35.15 -18.31 -18.69
CA LYS A 260 -34.57 -18.69 -19.99
C LYS A 260 -33.75 -17.53 -20.55
N ARG A 261 -32.42 -17.70 -20.65
CA ARG A 261 -31.43 -16.68 -21.05
C ARG A 261 -31.70 -15.97 -22.39
N ASN A 262 -32.65 -16.45 -23.19
CA ASN A 262 -32.99 -15.91 -24.51
C ASN A 262 -34.22 -14.98 -24.49
N ALA A 263 -34.98 -14.94 -23.39
CA ALA A 263 -36.10 -13.99 -23.27
C ALA A 263 -35.54 -12.60 -22.90
N GLY A 264 -35.89 -11.56 -23.64
CA GLY A 264 -35.58 -10.18 -23.23
C GLY A 264 -36.41 -9.77 -22.03
N VAL A 265 -35.99 -8.71 -21.32
CA VAL A 265 -36.82 -8.08 -20.28
C VAL A 265 -37.72 -7.05 -20.97
N TYR A 266 -39.02 -7.09 -20.65
CA TYR A 266 -40.01 -6.24 -21.28
C TYR A 266 -40.53 -5.22 -20.28
N PHE A 267 -40.42 -3.95 -20.66
CA PHE A 267 -41.01 -2.83 -19.94
C PHE A 267 -42.22 -2.35 -20.74
N ARG A 268 -43.41 -2.71 -20.25
CA ARG A 268 -44.68 -2.26 -20.84
C ARG A 268 -44.81 -0.75 -20.64
N ASN A 269 -45.34 -0.06 -21.65
CA ASN A 269 -45.58 1.38 -21.62
C ASN A 269 -44.31 2.24 -21.36
N ALA A 270 -43.13 1.72 -21.67
CA ALA A 270 -41.88 2.47 -21.54
C ALA A 270 -41.87 3.66 -22.51
N THR A 271 -41.71 4.86 -21.95
CA THR A 271 -41.50 6.12 -22.68
C THR A 271 -40.22 6.76 -22.21
N PHE A 272 -39.45 7.34 -23.12
CA PHE A 272 -38.19 8.01 -22.78
C PHE A 272 -38.18 9.43 -23.36
N PRO A 273 -37.73 10.44 -22.60
CA PRO A 273 -37.52 11.80 -23.11
C PRO A 273 -36.24 11.92 -23.94
N PHE A 274 -35.57 10.81 -24.23
CA PHE A 274 -34.34 10.72 -25.00
C PHE A 274 -34.37 9.48 -25.89
N VAL A 275 -33.52 9.45 -26.92
CA VAL A 275 -33.35 8.26 -27.77
C VAL A 275 -32.64 7.18 -26.94
N PRO A 276 -33.24 6.00 -26.75
CA PRO A 276 -32.60 4.93 -26.00
C PRO A 276 -31.28 4.51 -26.66
N SER A 277 -30.22 4.43 -25.85
CA SER A 277 -28.90 3.93 -26.22
C SER A 277 -28.90 2.41 -26.47
N CYS A 278 -29.97 1.72 -26.07
CA CYS A 278 -30.09 0.27 -26.22
C CYS A 278 -31.56 -0.20 -26.30
N GLY A 279 -31.73 -1.52 -26.45
CA GLY A 279 -33.03 -2.18 -26.51
C GLY A 279 -33.76 -1.94 -27.84
N THR A 280 -34.94 -2.52 -27.96
CA THR A 280 -35.78 -2.43 -29.16
C THR A 280 -37.24 -2.20 -28.79
N PHE A 281 -37.91 -1.31 -29.51
CA PHE A 281 -39.35 -1.14 -29.36
C PHE A 281 -40.10 -2.23 -30.11
N SER A 282 -41.15 -2.73 -29.47
CA SER A 282 -42.11 -3.67 -30.05
C SER A 282 -43.53 -3.19 -29.75
N ARG A 283 -44.53 -3.81 -30.39
CA ARG A 283 -45.95 -3.50 -30.13
C ARG A 283 -46.35 -3.68 -28.66
N SER A 284 -45.61 -4.47 -27.88
CA SER A 284 -45.87 -4.76 -26.47
C SER A 284 -45.02 -3.96 -25.49
N GLY A 285 -44.19 -3.03 -25.96
CA GLY A 285 -43.33 -2.17 -25.12
C GLY A 285 -41.86 -2.17 -25.53
N TRP A 286 -41.02 -1.60 -24.67
CA TRP A 286 -39.57 -1.60 -24.86
C TRP A 286 -38.98 -2.90 -24.33
N ARG A 287 -38.18 -3.55 -25.17
CA ARG A 287 -37.51 -4.81 -24.88
C ARG A 287 -36.00 -4.59 -24.81
N ILE A 288 -35.43 -4.84 -23.65
CA ILE A 288 -33.98 -4.90 -23.45
C ILE A 288 -33.52 -6.36 -23.52
N LEU A 289 -32.36 -6.61 -24.13
CA LEU A 289 -31.76 -7.95 -24.08
C LEU A 289 -31.39 -8.27 -22.63
N PHE A 290 -31.63 -9.50 -22.21
CA PHE A 290 -31.38 -9.89 -20.83
C PHE A 290 -29.92 -9.68 -20.39
N LYS A 291 -28.98 -9.84 -21.32
CA LYS A 291 -27.55 -9.56 -21.11
C LYS A 291 -27.30 -8.11 -20.72
N ASP A 292 -27.90 -7.16 -21.43
CA ASP A 292 -27.65 -5.73 -21.20
C ASP A 292 -28.32 -5.27 -19.90
N TYR A 293 -29.53 -5.79 -19.61
CA TYR A 293 -30.20 -5.60 -18.33
C TYR A 293 -29.35 -6.12 -17.16
N LEU A 294 -28.82 -7.34 -17.28
CA LEU A 294 -28.01 -7.96 -16.23
C LEU A 294 -26.68 -7.22 -16.02
N ASN A 295 -26.06 -6.68 -17.07
CA ASN A 295 -24.83 -5.90 -16.97
C ASN A 295 -25.04 -4.63 -16.14
N VAL A 296 -26.09 -3.86 -16.44
CA VAL A 296 -26.47 -2.69 -15.65
C VAL A 296 -26.78 -3.09 -14.22
N CYS A 297 -27.60 -4.12 -14.02
CA CYS A 297 -27.99 -4.55 -12.69
C CYS A 297 -26.84 -5.07 -11.83
N ASN A 298 -25.91 -5.81 -12.43
CA ASN A 298 -24.70 -6.23 -11.71
C ASN A 298 -23.84 -5.03 -11.33
N CYS A 299 -23.69 -4.03 -12.22
CA CYS A 299 -22.96 -2.81 -11.88
C CYS A 299 -23.63 -2.05 -10.74
N VAL A 300 -24.95 -1.82 -10.82
CA VAL A 300 -25.73 -1.11 -9.80
C VAL A 300 -25.65 -1.84 -8.45
N VAL A 301 -25.88 -3.16 -8.44
CA VAL A 301 -25.81 -3.95 -7.21
C VAL A 301 -24.39 -3.99 -6.63
N ASN A 302 -23.35 -4.09 -7.47
CA ASN A 302 -21.95 -4.10 -7.03
C ASN A 302 -21.46 -2.72 -6.58
N TYR A 303 -21.96 -1.65 -7.20
CA TYR A 303 -21.66 -0.27 -6.83
C TYR A 303 -22.32 0.13 -5.51
N HIS A 304 -23.51 -0.44 -5.22
CA HIS A 304 -24.24 -0.22 -3.97
C HIS A 304 -23.97 -1.27 -2.89
N SER A 305 -23.28 -2.38 -3.18
CA SER A 305 -22.77 -3.27 -2.15
C SER A 305 -21.54 -2.64 -1.48
N ALA A 306 -21.35 -2.97 -0.19
CA ALA A 306 -20.61 -2.14 0.75
C ALA A 306 -19.28 -1.58 0.17
N PRO A 307 -19.10 -0.24 0.17
CA PRO A 307 -17.94 0.42 -0.40
C PRO A 307 -16.66 0.06 0.39
N PRO A 308 -15.46 0.48 -0.07
CA PRO A 308 -14.15 0.32 0.60
C PRO A 308 -14.06 0.60 2.12
N MET A 309 -15.12 1.15 2.72
CA MET A 309 -15.41 1.04 4.15
C MET A 309 -15.31 -0.39 4.68
N THR A 310 -15.61 -1.45 3.92
CA THR A 310 -15.46 -2.84 4.40
C THR A 310 -14.01 -3.16 4.74
N ARG A 311 -13.02 -2.81 3.90
CA ARG A 311 -11.59 -3.00 4.25
C ARG A 311 -11.16 -2.18 5.47
N THR A 312 -11.75 -1.01 5.66
CA THR A 312 -11.47 -0.18 6.83
C THR A 312 -12.13 -0.76 8.08
N MET A 313 -13.33 -1.32 7.94
CA MET A 313 -14.03 -2.05 8.98
C MET A 313 -13.33 -3.37 9.32
N ASP A 314 -12.67 -4.03 8.36
CA ASP A 314 -11.85 -5.21 8.61
C ASP A 314 -10.59 -4.82 9.40
N ILE A 315 -9.94 -3.70 9.07
CA ILE A 315 -8.82 -3.17 9.86
C ILE A 315 -9.26 -2.78 11.29
N PHE A 316 -10.47 -2.22 11.44
CA PHE A 316 -11.03 -1.93 12.76
C PHE A 316 -11.52 -3.19 13.48
N ALA A 317 -12.03 -4.18 12.75
CA ALA A 317 -12.39 -5.48 13.27
C ALA A 317 -11.13 -6.18 13.77
N ASP A 318 -10.02 -6.21 13.03
CA ASP A 318 -8.73 -6.71 13.48
C ASP A 318 -8.21 -5.96 14.73
N ALA A 319 -8.40 -4.63 14.77
CA ALA A 319 -8.09 -3.82 15.93
C ALA A 319 -9.01 -4.11 17.13
N ASP A 320 -10.26 -4.53 16.92
CA ASP A 320 -11.19 -4.95 17.96
C ASP A 320 -11.00 -6.45 18.33
N ASP A 321 -10.56 -7.29 17.39
CA ASP A 321 -10.38 -8.76 17.45
C ASP A 321 -9.06 -9.17 18.11
N GLN A 322 -8.41 -8.24 18.81
CA GLN A 322 -7.20 -8.49 19.59
C GLN A 322 -6.03 -9.07 18.78
N LEU A 323 -5.99 -8.93 17.45
CA LEU A 323 -4.81 -9.32 16.67
C LEU A 323 -3.63 -8.36 16.90
N PRO A 324 -2.39 -8.88 16.94
CA PRO A 324 -1.22 -8.02 17.10
C PRO A 324 -1.04 -7.07 15.91
N ILE A 325 -0.82 -5.78 16.20
CA ILE A 325 -0.49 -4.79 15.17
C ILE A 325 1.03 -4.71 15.06
N TYR A 326 1.57 -5.07 13.89
CA TYR A 326 3.00 -5.04 13.64
C TYR A 326 3.44 -3.69 13.07
N ILE A 327 4.45 -3.07 13.67
CA ILE A 327 5.08 -1.83 13.20
C ILE A 327 6.56 -2.12 12.95
N ASP A 328 7.03 -1.85 11.74
CA ASP A 328 8.46 -1.94 11.44
C ASP A 328 9.17 -0.67 11.91
N VAL A 329 10.36 -0.82 12.49
CA VAL A 329 11.11 0.27 13.12
C VAL A 329 12.51 0.39 12.53
N PHE A 330 12.88 1.62 12.18
CA PHE A 330 14.19 1.98 11.65
C PHE A 330 14.85 2.96 12.63
N ILE A 331 16.01 2.59 13.17
CA ILE A 331 16.76 3.43 14.10
C ILE A 331 17.96 4.03 13.37
N HIS A 332 18.00 5.35 13.31
CA HIS A 332 19.11 6.12 12.78
C HIS A 332 19.91 6.68 13.96
N ALA A 333 21.16 6.26 14.12
CA ALA A 333 22.10 6.84 15.07
C ALA A 333 22.93 7.91 14.36
N ILE A 334 22.79 9.18 14.76
CA ILE A 334 23.48 10.30 14.13
C ILE A 334 24.60 10.78 15.06
N SER A 335 25.84 10.63 14.60
CA SER A 335 27.04 10.94 15.37
C SER A 335 27.85 12.06 14.71
N ALA A 336 28.45 12.96 15.50
CA ALA A 336 29.25 14.05 14.94
C ALA A 336 30.60 13.56 14.39
N SER A 337 31.08 12.40 14.85
CA SER A 337 32.29 11.75 14.36
C SER A 337 32.23 10.24 14.58
N ARG A 338 33.15 9.48 13.97
CA ARG A 338 33.26 8.02 14.17
C ARG A 338 33.57 7.62 15.62
N TYR A 339 34.09 8.55 16.42
CA TYR A 339 34.43 8.35 17.83
C TYR A 339 33.50 9.11 18.78
N GLY A 340 32.44 9.70 18.23
CA GLY A 340 31.44 10.44 18.98
C GLY A 340 30.69 9.54 19.96
N PRO A 341 30.09 10.10 21.01
CA PRO A 341 29.32 9.34 21.97
C PRO A 341 28.18 8.50 21.36
N MET A 342 27.49 8.99 20.31
CA MET A 342 26.44 8.19 19.65
C MET A 342 27.03 7.05 18.82
N ALA A 343 28.15 7.27 18.13
CA ALA A 343 28.86 6.20 17.45
C ALA A 343 29.33 5.12 18.44
N LYS A 344 29.86 5.50 19.62
CA LYS A 344 30.22 4.55 20.67
C LYS A 344 29.02 3.75 21.17
N LYS A 345 27.87 4.41 21.36
CA LYS A 345 26.61 3.76 21.75
C LYS A 345 26.11 2.80 20.67
N PHE A 346 26.25 3.16 19.40
CA PHE A 346 25.92 2.32 18.24
C PHE A 346 26.81 1.08 18.16
N TYR A 347 28.14 1.23 18.31
CA TYR A 347 29.09 0.10 18.22
C TYR A 347 29.04 -0.84 19.42
N ASN A 348 28.54 -0.38 20.55
CA ASN A 348 28.10 -1.27 21.60
C ASN A 348 26.73 -1.83 21.17
N GLU A 349 26.72 -2.82 20.27
CA GLU A 349 25.53 -3.32 19.54
C GLU A 349 24.28 -3.48 20.42
N SER A 350 24.48 -3.96 21.65
CA SER A 350 23.40 -4.15 22.62
C SER A 350 22.76 -2.85 23.14
N GLY A 351 23.40 -1.69 22.99
CA GLY A 351 23.00 -0.43 23.62
C GLY A 351 21.69 0.13 23.10
N LEU A 352 21.62 0.44 21.79
CA LEU A 352 20.41 1.00 21.18
C LEU A 352 19.30 -0.04 21.05
N GLU A 353 19.65 -1.30 20.77
CA GLU A 353 18.69 -2.39 20.66
C GLU A 353 18.02 -2.68 22.01
N ASN A 354 18.78 -2.81 23.11
CA ASN A 354 18.20 -3.02 24.44
C ASN A 354 17.37 -1.82 24.92
N GLU A 355 17.78 -0.60 24.56
CA GLU A 355 17.00 0.59 24.87
C GLU A 355 15.65 0.56 24.15
N PHE A 356 15.66 0.25 22.86
CA PHE A 356 14.43 0.13 22.08
C PHE A 356 13.56 -1.04 22.53
N ALA A 357 14.14 -2.19 22.87
CA ALA A 357 13.40 -3.32 23.43
C ALA A 357 12.65 -2.95 24.72
N GLN A 358 13.23 -2.08 25.56
CA GLN A 358 12.53 -1.54 26.73
C GLN A 358 11.36 -0.64 26.33
N VAL A 359 11.53 0.22 25.32
CA VAL A 359 10.44 1.05 24.77
C VAL A 359 9.29 0.19 24.26
N ALA A 360 9.61 -0.82 23.44
CA ALA A 360 8.62 -1.70 22.83
C ALA A 360 7.81 -2.49 23.88
N ARG A 361 8.42 -2.87 25.01
CA ARG A 361 7.73 -3.58 26.11
C ARG A 361 6.54 -2.80 26.69
N PHE A 362 6.59 -1.47 26.73
CA PHE A 362 5.47 -0.67 27.26
C PHE A 362 4.18 -0.84 26.44
N TYR A 363 4.28 -1.23 25.17
CA TYR A 363 3.15 -1.38 24.26
C TYR A 363 2.68 -2.82 24.08
N GLN A 364 3.33 -3.80 24.72
CA GLN A 364 2.97 -5.21 24.59
C GLN A 364 1.54 -5.49 25.08
N GLU A 365 1.11 -4.83 26.16
CA GLU A 365 -0.27 -4.95 26.68
C GLU A 365 -1.31 -4.38 25.70
N ALA A 366 -0.92 -3.42 24.86
CA ALA A 366 -1.74 -2.92 23.76
C ALA A 366 -1.71 -3.84 22.53
N ASN A 367 -1.03 -4.98 22.59
CA ASN A 367 -0.79 -5.88 21.47
C ASN A 367 -0.25 -5.16 20.22
N ILE A 368 0.63 -4.18 20.43
CA ILE A 368 1.37 -3.49 19.38
C ILE A 368 2.79 -4.04 19.42
N ILE A 369 3.19 -4.71 18.34
CA ILE A 369 4.49 -5.36 18.23
C ILE A 369 5.38 -4.54 17.32
N PHE A 370 6.41 -3.94 17.89
CA PHE A 370 7.45 -3.27 17.13
C PHE A 370 8.52 -4.28 16.68
N ARG A 371 8.80 -4.32 15.38
CA ARG A 371 9.84 -5.15 14.76
C ARG A 371 10.99 -4.25 14.33
N LEU A 372 12.10 -4.31 15.04
CA LEU A 372 13.30 -3.58 14.65
C LEU A 372 13.82 -4.15 13.32
N LYS A 373 13.91 -3.31 12.30
CA LYS A 373 14.37 -3.70 10.95
C LYS A 373 15.81 -3.31 10.68
N SER A 374 16.25 -2.17 11.20
CA SER A 374 17.64 -1.76 11.09
C SER A 374 18.01 -0.77 12.18
N ILE A 375 19.30 -0.77 12.51
CA ILE A 375 19.97 0.33 13.20
C ILE A 375 21.11 0.80 12.29
N ASP A 376 21.14 2.05 11.85
CA ASP A 376 22.24 2.62 11.06
C ASP A 376 23.01 3.72 11.78
N LEU A 377 24.24 3.98 11.34
CA LEU A 377 25.10 5.04 11.87
C LEU A 377 25.41 6.03 10.76
N THR A 378 24.98 7.27 10.94
CA THR A 378 25.29 8.38 10.05
C THR A 378 26.27 9.33 10.73
N ILE A 379 27.42 9.58 10.08
CA ILE A 379 28.41 10.55 10.57
C ILE A 379 28.14 11.92 9.94
N ASN A 380 27.50 12.79 10.70
CA ASN A 380 27.21 14.17 10.28
C ASN A 380 27.16 15.09 11.50
N SER A 381 28.16 15.97 11.63
CA SER A 381 28.31 16.87 12.79
C SER A 381 27.26 17.97 12.88
N VAL A 382 26.62 18.34 11.76
CA VAL A 382 25.51 19.31 11.74
C VAL A 382 24.26 18.65 12.31
N TRP A 383 23.88 17.50 11.75
CA TRP A 383 22.69 16.75 12.15
C TRP A 383 22.79 16.20 13.57
N ALA A 384 23.96 15.72 13.98
CA ALA A 384 24.19 15.17 15.33
C ALA A 384 23.90 16.20 16.44
N LYS A 385 24.09 17.49 16.15
CA LYS A 385 23.79 18.60 17.07
C LYS A 385 22.34 19.06 17.01
N GLY A 386 21.51 18.41 16.19
CA GLY A 386 20.11 18.78 15.96
C GLY A 386 19.91 19.80 14.85
N ASN A 387 20.97 20.36 14.25
CA ASN A 387 20.78 21.33 13.18
C ASN A 387 20.32 20.65 11.89
N ASP A 388 19.51 21.34 11.09
CA ASP A 388 19.01 20.86 9.80
C ASP A 388 18.25 19.51 9.88
N SER A 389 17.42 19.38 10.93
CA SER A 389 16.65 18.16 11.22
C SER A 389 15.63 17.80 10.13
N ALA A 390 15.19 18.77 9.32
CA ALA A 390 14.27 18.56 8.21
C ALA A 390 14.96 17.76 7.09
N ASN A 391 16.10 18.25 6.57
CA ASN A 391 16.86 17.55 5.53
C ASN A 391 17.44 16.23 6.04
N MET A 392 17.84 16.17 7.32
CA MET A 392 18.27 14.91 7.95
C MET A 392 17.17 13.85 7.87
N ARG A 393 15.97 14.15 8.37
CA ARG A 393 14.86 13.19 8.39
C ARG A 393 14.49 12.77 6.97
N GLN A 394 14.40 13.74 6.04
CA GLN A 394 14.15 13.45 4.63
C GLN A 394 15.21 12.53 4.01
N SER A 395 16.49 12.74 4.32
CA SER A 395 17.60 11.96 3.76
C SER A 395 17.70 10.55 4.35
N LEU A 396 17.27 10.38 5.59
CA LEU A 396 17.44 9.13 6.34
C LEU A 396 16.14 8.33 6.46
N TYR A 397 14.98 8.89 6.10
CA TYR A 397 13.69 8.21 6.18
C TYR A 397 13.73 6.85 5.48
N ALA A 398 13.31 5.82 6.22
CA ALA A 398 13.21 4.46 5.74
C ALA A 398 11.81 3.88 5.98
N GLY A 399 11.44 2.91 5.15
CA GLY A 399 10.13 2.28 5.19
C GLY A 399 9.03 3.14 4.55
N GLY A 400 7.79 2.91 4.95
CA GLY A 400 6.59 3.54 4.41
C GLY A 400 5.74 4.20 5.49
N THR A 401 4.51 4.57 5.15
CA THR A 401 3.69 5.49 5.98
C THR A 401 3.24 4.93 7.34
N ARG A 402 3.35 3.61 7.52
CA ARG A 402 3.01 2.90 8.75
C ARG A 402 4.22 2.60 9.64
N ASP A 403 5.43 2.82 9.14
CA ASP A 403 6.65 2.42 9.82
C ASP A 403 7.22 3.57 10.63
N LEU A 404 7.92 3.23 11.70
CA LEU A 404 8.44 4.20 12.65
C LEU A 404 9.93 4.44 12.42
N ASN A 405 10.29 5.69 12.14
CA ASN A 405 11.68 6.13 12.08
C ASN A 405 12.07 6.80 13.41
N LEU A 406 13.18 6.38 14.01
CA LEU A 406 13.74 6.93 15.26
C LEU A 406 15.11 7.52 14.98
N TYR A 407 15.29 8.82 15.19
CA TYR A 407 16.54 9.54 14.92
C TYR A 407 17.22 9.90 16.25
N TYR A 408 18.22 9.12 16.65
CA TYR A 408 19.02 9.35 17.85
C TYR A 408 20.15 10.35 17.56
N LEU A 409 20.16 11.47 18.27
CA LEU A 409 21.10 12.57 18.10
C LEU A 409 22.07 12.65 19.28
N GLU A 410 23.30 13.13 19.06
CA GLU A 410 24.25 13.44 20.14
C GLU A 410 23.85 14.69 20.94
N ALA A 411 22.96 15.51 20.40
CA ALA A 411 22.48 16.71 21.05
C ALA A 411 21.92 16.36 22.45
N PRO A 412 22.31 17.11 23.50
CA PRO A 412 21.81 16.88 24.86
C PRO A 412 20.32 17.25 25.01
N SER A 413 19.79 18.05 24.09
CA SER A 413 18.39 18.43 23.93
C SER A 413 18.09 18.70 22.45
N LEU A 414 16.82 18.85 22.09
CA LEU A 414 16.32 19.05 20.72
C LEU A 414 16.03 20.52 20.38
N GLU A 415 16.47 21.49 21.18
CA GLU A 415 16.17 22.92 20.97
C GLU A 415 16.61 23.45 19.59
N HIS A 416 17.66 22.87 19.03
CA HIS A 416 18.16 23.22 17.69
C HIS A 416 17.45 22.45 16.57
N ALA A 417 16.81 21.32 16.91
CA ALA A 417 16.16 20.44 15.95
C ALA A 417 14.70 20.79 15.72
N ILE A 418 14.06 21.40 16.71
CA ILE A 418 12.66 21.82 16.66
C ILE A 418 12.53 23.19 17.32
N SER A 419 11.65 24.03 16.77
CA SER A 419 11.34 25.31 17.39
C SER A 419 10.43 25.07 18.60
N THR A 420 11.03 24.85 19.77
CA THR A 420 10.32 24.68 21.05
C THR A 420 10.81 25.68 22.08
N VAL A 421 9.89 26.13 22.94
CA VAL A 421 10.18 27.09 24.02
C VAL A 421 11.09 26.48 25.10
N ASN A 422 11.06 25.15 25.27
CA ASN A 422 11.79 24.44 26.32
C ASN A 422 12.70 23.35 25.75
N ALA A 423 13.75 23.01 26.51
CA ALA A 423 14.61 21.86 26.27
C ALA A 423 13.79 20.56 26.16
N THR A 424 13.53 20.15 24.92
CA THR A 424 12.78 18.93 24.62
C THR A 424 13.77 17.78 24.39
N LEU A 425 13.59 16.63 25.04
CA LEU A 425 14.50 15.48 24.88
C LEU A 425 14.02 14.49 23.82
N VAL A 426 12.71 14.42 23.58
CA VAL A 426 12.10 13.58 22.55
C VAL A 426 11.00 14.36 21.87
N PHE A 427 10.94 14.29 20.55
CA PHE A 427 9.86 14.84 19.76
C PHE A 427 9.41 13.82 18.74
N CYS A 428 8.13 13.48 18.78
CA CYS A 428 7.51 12.62 17.78
C CYS A 428 6.49 13.44 16.99
N THR A 429 6.48 13.26 15.68
CA THR A 429 5.42 13.84 14.84
C THR A 429 4.09 13.19 15.14
N PHE A 430 3.01 13.95 15.03
CA PHE A 430 1.68 13.35 14.92
C PHE A 430 1.55 12.61 13.59
N PRO A 431 0.77 11.52 13.54
CA PRO A 431 0.52 10.82 12.29
C PRO A 431 0.00 11.77 11.23
N PHE A 432 0.46 11.51 10.00
CA PHE A 432 0.25 12.30 8.79
C PHE A 432 -1.21 12.35 8.29
N SER A 433 -2.15 12.15 9.20
CA SER A 433 -3.34 11.35 8.92
C SER A 433 -4.59 12.15 8.55
N SER A 434 -4.81 13.40 8.95
CA SER A 434 -6.18 13.90 8.69
C SER A 434 -6.42 15.40 8.65
N TRP A 435 -5.43 16.24 8.96
CA TRP A 435 -5.64 17.69 8.85
C TRP A 435 -4.32 18.46 8.72
N TRP A 436 -3.34 18.14 9.57
CA TRP A 436 -2.07 18.86 9.63
C TRP A 436 -1.16 18.57 8.45
N ALA A 437 -1.05 17.33 7.98
CA ALA A 437 -0.31 16.99 6.77
C ALA A 437 -0.79 17.75 5.53
N TYR A 438 -2.12 17.92 5.42
CA TYR A 438 -2.75 18.62 4.31
C TYR A 438 -2.63 20.14 4.42
N LEU A 439 -2.70 20.70 5.63
CA LEU A 439 -2.56 22.15 5.84
C LEU A 439 -1.12 22.65 5.96
N SER A 440 -0.21 21.82 6.48
CA SER A 440 1.16 22.24 6.75
C SER A 440 2.04 22.24 5.49
N ALA A 441 1.57 21.64 4.39
CA ALA A 441 2.37 21.33 3.20
C ALA A 441 3.66 20.54 3.50
N ASN A 442 3.88 20.13 4.75
CA ASN A 442 5.04 19.36 5.15
C ASN A 442 4.87 17.92 4.68
N GLU A 443 5.99 17.23 4.51
CA GLU A 443 6.07 15.91 3.88
C GLU A 443 6.17 14.78 4.94
N PRO A 444 5.69 13.55 4.66
CA PRO A 444 5.77 12.37 5.53
C PRO A 444 7.22 11.96 5.77
N GLU A 445 8.15 12.50 4.98
CA GLU A 445 9.60 12.43 5.13
C GLU A 445 10.08 13.09 6.44
N HIS A 446 9.20 13.78 7.16
CA HIS A 446 9.44 14.28 8.51
C HIS A 446 8.81 13.41 9.61
N ASP A 447 8.08 12.36 9.25
CA ASP A 447 7.39 11.49 10.20
C ASP A 447 8.37 10.59 10.97
N GLY A 448 8.11 10.41 12.26
CA GLY A 448 8.96 9.65 13.18
C GLY A 448 9.26 10.41 14.46
N CYS A 449 10.30 10.00 15.16
CA CYS A 449 10.71 10.62 16.42
C CYS A 449 12.19 11.03 16.41
N LEU A 450 12.47 12.26 16.84
CA LEU A 450 13.80 12.74 17.20
C LEU A 450 14.06 12.39 18.67
N VAL A 451 15.22 11.82 18.97
CA VAL A 451 15.60 11.34 20.30
C VAL A 451 16.95 11.92 20.67
N SER A 452 17.00 12.80 21.67
CA SER A 452 18.26 13.32 22.21
C SER A 452 19.04 12.22 22.94
N MET A 453 20.36 12.40 23.07
CA MET A 453 21.22 11.42 23.73
C MET A 453 20.86 11.21 25.22
N ASN A 454 20.29 12.23 25.86
CA ASN A 454 19.88 12.21 27.26
C ASN A 454 18.44 11.68 27.47
N SER A 455 17.78 11.23 26.41
CA SER A 455 16.46 10.62 26.52
C SER A 455 16.50 9.33 27.32
N THR A 456 15.37 9.00 27.95
CA THR A 456 15.14 7.71 28.61
C THR A 456 14.12 6.89 27.81
N PRO A 457 14.15 5.55 27.88
CA PRO A 457 13.14 4.69 27.26
C PRO A 457 11.71 5.12 27.56
N GLY A 458 11.40 5.38 28.84
CA GLY A 458 10.06 5.80 29.24
C GLY A 458 9.61 7.13 28.64
N LEU A 459 10.53 8.07 28.42
CA LEU A 459 10.21 9.34 27.78
C LEU A 459 9.95 9.16 26.28
N LEU A 460 10.74 8.30 25.62
CA LEU A 460 10.51 7.93 24.23
C LEU A 460 9.16 7.21 24.06
N ALA A 461 8.86 6.25 24.93
CA ALA A 461 7.55 5.58 24.95
C ALA A 461 6.39 6.55 25.23
N THR A 462 6.60 7.58 26.04
CA THR A 462 5.57 8.62 26.23
C THR A 462 5.35 9.40 24.92
N ALA A 463 6.42 9.83 24.26
CA ALA A 463 6.33 10.63 23.05
C ALA A 463 5.81 9.83 21.84
N MET A 464 6.14 8.54 21.73
CA MET A 464 5.67 7.67 20.63
C MET A 464 4.15 7.57 20.56
N GLN A 465 3.43 7.82 21.65
CA GLN A 465 1.96 7.92 21.64
C GLN A 465 1.47 9.05 20.70
N TYR A 466 2.21 10.15 20.59
CA TYR A 466 1.92 11.20 19.62
C TYR A 466 2.01 10.68 18.18
N TRP A 467 3.01 9.86 17.88
CA TRP A 467 3.18 9.23 16.56
C TRP A 467 2.08 8.22 16.22
N ILE A 468 1.51 7.57 17.25
CA ILE A 468 0.29 6.74 17.12
C ILE A 468 -0.95 7.61 16.83
N GLY A 469 -0.97 8.85 17.34
CA GLY A 469 -2.05 9.83 17.19
C GLY A 469 -2.80 10.14 18.47
N VAL A 470 -2.25 9.80 19.64
CA VAL A 470 -2.82 10.15 20.94
C VAL A 470 -2.55 11.62 21.24
N HIS A 471 -3.60 12.41 21.49
CA HIS A 471 -3.48 13.85 21.79
C HIS A 471 -2.98 14.18 23.19
N MET A 472 -3.37 13.35 24.17
CA MET A 472 -2.97 13.50 25.56
C MET A 472 -2.26 12.21 25.97
N PRO A 473 -0.93 12.14 25.87
CA PRO A 473 -0.22 10.91 26.13
C PRO A 473 -0.28 10.58 27.63
N VAL A 474 -0.37 9.29 27.93
CA VAL A 474 -0.17 8.77 29.27
C VAL A 474 1.27 9.06 29.66
N LEU A 475 1.44 9.84 30.72
CA LEU A 475 2.77 10.20 31.21
C LEU A 475 3.38 9.00 31.96
N ARG A 476 4.72 8.92 31.93
CA ARG A 476 5.45 8.01 32.82
C ARG A 476 5.16 8.32 34.29
N LEU A 477 5.07 7.29 35.12
CA LEU A 477 4.73 7.41 36.55
C LEU A 477 5.92 7.86 37.42
N CYS A 478 7.15 7.76 36.90
CA CYS A 478 8.37 7.99 37.67
C CYS A 478 9.55 8.42 36.80
N LYS A 479 10.66 8.81 37.44
CA LYS A 479 11.82 9.42 36.80
C LYS A 479 12.87 8.41 36.34
N GLU A 480 12.80 7.17 36.83
CA GLU A 480 13.77 6.13 36.48
C GLU A 480 13.69 5.79 34.98
N PRO A 481 14.80 5.44 34.32
CA PRO A 481 14.83 5.13 32.90
C PRO A 481 13.91 3.97 32.49
N GLN A 482 13.78 2.97 33.36
CA GLN A 482 12.90 1.81 33.20
C GLN A 482 11.42 2.12 33.44
N CYS A 483 11.10 3.33 33.88
CA CYS A 483 9.74 3.75 34.16
C CYS A 483 9.11 4.38 32.93
N GLY A 484 8.14 3.70 32.34
CA GLY A 484 7.38 4.19 31.19
C GLY A 484 5.91 4.44 31.50
N PRO A 485 5.12 4.76 30.46
CA PRO A 485 3.67 4.83 30.58
C PRO A 485 3.10 3.45 30.93
N LYS A 486 2.04 3.44 31.72
CA LYS A 486 1.24 2.24 32.00
C LYS A 486 -0.16 2.49 31.47
N PHE A 487 -0.57 1.68 30.51
CA PHE A 487 -1.84 1.86 29.81
C PHE A 487 -2.94 1.06 30.47
N ASP A 488 -4.11 1.66 30.68
CA ASP A 488 -5.30 0.91 31.04
C ASP A 488 -5.96 0.26 29.80
N SER A 489 -7.01 -0.52 30.02
CA SER A 489 -7.72 -1.21 28.93
C SER A 489 -8.37 -0.26 27.92
N ILE A 490 -8.74 0.95 28.33
CA ILE A 490 -9.36 1.95 27.46
C ILE A 490 -8.28 2.59 26.59
N GLU A 491 -7.15 2.95 27.18
CA GLU A 491 -5.99 3.55 26.51
C GLU A 491 -5.37 2.59 25.50
N THR A 492 -5.19 1.31 25.86
CA THR A 492 -4.71 0.27 24.94
C THR A 492 -5.63 0.10 23.74
N ALA A 493 -6.95 0.00 23.95
CA ALA A 493 -7.93 -0.09 22.86
C ALA A 493 -7.93 1.16 21.97
N MET A 494 -7.85 2.35 22.58
CA MET A 494 -7.79 3.61 21.87
C MET A 494 -6.53 3.71 21.00
N MET A 495 -5.36 3.35 21.54
CA MET A 495 -4.10 3.36 20.78
C MET A 495 -4.16 2.43 19.57
N ARG A 496 -4.70 1.22 19.71
CA ARG A 496 -4.85 0.29 18.59
C ARG A 496 -5.74 0.86 17.49
N ARG A 497 -6.88 1.46 17.87
CA ARG A 497 -7.80 2.10 16.91
C ARG A 497 -7.19 3.32 16.23
N LEU A 498 -6.49 4.16 16.99
CA LEU A 498 -5.78 5.31 16.44
C LEU A 498 -4.68 4.87 15.49
N LEU A 499 -3.88 3.88 15.88
CA LEU A 499 -2.84 3.32 15.02
C LEU A 499 -3.44 2.75 13.73
N ALA A 500 -4.46 1.91 13.83
CA ALA A 500 -5.21 1.37 12.69
C ALA A 500 -5.73 2.48 11.76
N LEU A 501 -6.44 3.46 12.32
CA LEU A 501 -7.01 4.60 11.60
C LEU A 501 -5.92 5.44 10.90
N ASN A 502 -4.86 5.75 11.64
CA ASN A 502 -3.89 6.75 11.24
C ASN A 502 -2.81 6.19 10.30
N ARG A 503 -2.46 4.91 10.49
CA ARG A 503 -1.30 4.27 9.83
C ARG A 503 -1.69 3.18 8.84
N PHE A 504 -2.82 2.51 9.01
CA PHE A 504 -3.18 1.36 8.18
C PHE A 504 -4.32 1.63 7.20
N VAL A 505 -5.22 2.58 7.51
CA VAL A 505 -6.25 3.00 6.54
C VAL A 505 -5.60 3.84 5.44
N PRO A 506 -5.64 3.48 4.15
CA PRO A 506 -5.06 4.30 3.10
C PRO A 506 -5.74 5.68 3.01
N LEU A 507 -4.94 6.73 2.81
CA LEU A 507 -5.39 8.11 2.60
C LEU A 507 -6.09 8.25 1.24
N THR A 508 -7.34 7.80 1.13
CA THR A 508 -8.07 7.85 -0.15
C THR A 508 -8.75 9.20 -0.38
N THR A 509 -9.38 9.82 0.64
CA THR A 509 -9.98 11.18 0.54
C THR A 509 -10.12 11.92 1.89
N LYS A 510 -10.30 13.26 1.83
CA LYS A 510 -10.59 14.19 2.95
C LYS A 510 -11.75 13.75 3.86
N TRP A 511 -12.75 13.05 3.33
CA TRP A 511 -14.00 12.77 4.05
C TRP A 511 -14.11 11.34 4.59
N ALA A 512 -13.27 10.41 4.12
CA ALA A 512 -13.34 9.01 4.54
C ALA A 512 -13.04 8.83 6.04
N ARG A 513 -11.98 9.47 6.55
CA ARG A 513 -11.58 9.37 7.97
C ARG A 513 -12.54 10.11 8.92
N LEU A 514 -13.07 11.27 8.52
CA LEU A 514 -14.05 12.02 9.32
C LEU A 514 -15.37 11.26 9.51
N ARG A 515 -15.86 10.58 8.47
CA ARG A 515 -17.06 9.74 8.57
C ARG A 515 -16.84 8.53 9.47
N LEU A 516 -15.63 7.98 9.51
CA LEU A 516 -15.28 6.85 10.37
C LEU A 516 -15.25 7.25 11.85
N LEU A 517 -14.57 8.37 12.18
CA LEU A 517 -14.56 8.95 13.52
C LEU A 517 -15.99 9.21 14.03
N ALA A 518 -16.79 9.90 13.22
CA ALA A 518 -18.19 10.20 13.54
C ALA A 518 -19.07 8.94 13.71
N SER A 519 -18.82 7.87 12.94
CA SER A 519 -19.62 6.64 13.04
C SER A 519 -19.31 5.76 14.25
N LYS A 520 -18.12 5.92 14.85
CA LYS A 520 -17.68 5.13 16.02
C LYS A 520 -17.64 5.92 17.33
N GLY A 521 -17.99 7.20 17.32
CA GLY A 521 -17.99 8.04 18.52
C GLY A 521 -16.59 8.28 19.08
N ILE A 522 -15.57 8.26 18.21
CA ILE A 522 -14.18 8.66 18.49
C ILE A 522 -14.00 10.08 17.97
#